data_AF-A0A7K8VXT5-F1
#
_entry.id   AF-A0A7K8VXT5-F1
#
_cell.length_a   1.000
_cell.length_b   1.000
_cell.length_c   1.000
_cell.angle_alpha   90.00
_cell.angle_beta   90.00
_cell.angle_gamma   90.00
#
_symmetry.space_group_name_H-M   'P 1'
#
loop_
_entity.id
_entity.type
_entity.pdbx_description
1 polymer ?
#
loop_
_entity_poly.entity_id
_entity_poly.type
_entity_poly.pdbx_seq_one_letter_code
_entity_poly.pdbx_strand_id
1 'polypeptide(L)'
;GRIIPRCEMVKILRRNGFEGFEGKTVADWMCLVKYESNYNTKAYNNNGPSRDYGIFQINSKYWCNDGRTSGSKNACNISCSKLQDDNIEDDIRCAKKIAREARGLTPWYGWKNHCRGRDLSSYVRGC
;
A
#
# COMPACT_ATOMS: atom_id res chain seq x y z
N GLY A 1 -9.61 -2.37 -12.30
CA GLY A 1 -9.35 -1.57 -11.09
C GLY A 1 -10.66 -1.33 -10.39
N ARG A 2 -10.70 -1.54 -9.08
CA ARG A 2 -11.93 -1.64 -8.28
C ARG A 2 -11.71 -1.14 -6.85
N ILE A 3 -12.80 -0.97 -6.11
CA ILE A 3 -12.76 -0.81 -4.66
C ILE A 3 -12.83 -2.21 -4.04
N ILE A 4 -11.81 -2.61 -3.28
CA ILE A 4 -11.80 -3.89 -2.58
C ILE A 4 -12.65 -3.77 -1.30
N PRO A 5 -13.71 -4.58 -1.12
CA PRO A 5 -14.48 -4.59 0.11
C PRO A 5 -13.61 -4.89 1.34
N ARG A 6 -13.91 -4.24 2.48
CA ARG A 6 -13.11 -4.33 3.71
C ARG A 6 -12.74 -5.76 4.11
N CYS A 7 -13.72 -6.66 4.26
CA CYS A 7 -13.44 -8.03 4.69
C CYS A 7 -12.76 -8.88 3.61
N GLU A 8 -12.93 -8.54 2.33
CA GLU A 8 -12.16 -9.16 1.26
C GLU A 8 -10.68 -8.78 1.38
N MET A 9 -10.39 -7.50 1.61
CA MET A 9 -9.03 -7.02 1.82
C MET A 9 -8.37 -7.65 3.05
N VAL A 10 -9.09 -7.79 4.17
CA VAL A 10 -8.58 -8.53 5.36
C VAL A 10 -8.17 -9.95 4.99
N LYS A 11 -9.01 -10.67 4.25
CA LYS A 11 -8.71 -12.05 3.82
C LYS A 11 -7.49 -12.11 2.90
N ILE A 12 -7.37 -11.16 1.96
CA ILE A 12 -6.21 -11.08 1.06
C ILE A 12 -4.92 -10.85 1.86
N LEU A 13 -4.91 -9.88 2.78
CA LEU A 13 -3.75 -9.58 3.62
C LEU A 13 -3.36 -10.77 4.52
N ARG A 14 -4.32 -11.42 5.18
CA ARG A 14 -4.07 -12.62 5.99
C ARG A 14 -3.47 -13.76 5.16
N ARG A 15 -4.06 -14.07 4.01
CA ARG A 15 -3.58 -15.14 3.10
C ARG A 15 -2.18 -14.87 2.56
N ASN A 16 -1.84 -13.59 2.41
CA ASN A 16 -0.51 -13.18 1.98
C ASN A 16 0.46 -12.97 3.15
N GLY A 17 0.16 -13.42 4.37
CA GLY A 17 1.10 -13.40 5.49
C GLY A 17 1.50 -11.99 5.94
N PHE A 18 0.54 -11.07 6.00
CA PHE A 18 0.76 -9.72 6.55
C PHE A 18 0.66 -9.65 8.07
N GLU A 19 0.04 -10.65 8.72
CA GLU A 19 -0.02 -10.70 10.18
C GLU A 19 1.38 -10.94 10.76
N GLY A 20 1.89 -9.99 11.54
CA GLY A 20 3.24 -10.01 12.12
C GLY A 20 4.36 -9.57 11.16
N PHE A 21 4.07 -9.29 9.88
CA PHE A 21 5.10 -8.90 8.91
C PHE A 21 5.73 -7.56 9.29
N GLU A 22 7.06 -7.54 9.48
CA GLU A 22 7.81 -6.38 10.01
C GLU A 22 7.25 -5.84 11.33
N GLY A 23 6.70 -6.73 12.18
CA GLY A 23 6.11 -6.38 13.47
C GLY A 23 4.82 -5.56 13.35
N LYS A 24 4.04 -5.78 12.28
CA LYS A 24 2.78 -5.07 12.00
C LYS A 24 1.62 -6.05 11.88
N THR A 25 0.45 -5.60 12.30
CA THR A 25 -0.78 -6.40 12.27
C THR A 25 -1.53 -6.21 10.97
N VAL A 26 -2.45 -7.11 10.62
CA VAL A 26 -3.36 -6.86 9.47
C VAL A 26 -4.18 -5.59 9.68
N ALA A 27 -4.50 -5.22 10.93
CA ALA A 27 -5.21 -3.98 11.23
C ALA A 27 -4.39 -2.72 10.88
N ASP A 28 -3.07 -2.74 11.07
CA ASP A 28 -2.17 -1.67 10.61
C ASP A 28 -2.27 -1.47 9.10
N TRP A 29 -2.17 -2.57 8.34
CA TRP A 29 -2.23 -2.54 6.88
C TRP A 29 -3.61 -2.14 6.35
N MET A 30 -4.69 -2.56 7.02
CA MET A 30 -6.06 -2.14 6.68
C MET A 30 -6.26 -0.64 6.91
N CYS A 31 -5.77 -0.10 8.04
CA CYS A 31 -5.84 1.32 8.31
C CYS A 31 -5.00 2.14 7.32
N LEU A 32 -3.80 1.66 7.00
CA LEU A 32 -2.95 2.24 5.94
C LEU A 32 -3.72 2.34 4.63
N VAL A 33 -4.25 1.23 4.11
CA VAL A 33 -4.98 1.20 2.84
C VAL A 33 -6.21 2.12 2.87
N LYS A 34 -6.91 2.21 4.01
CA LYS A 34 -8.04 3.14 4.16
C LYS A 34 -7.62 4.60 3.94
N TYR A 35 -6.52 5.03 4.54
CA TYR A 35 -6.09 6.43 4.50
C TYR A 35 -5.23 6.79 3.28
N GLU A 36 -4.63 5.79 2.63
CA GLU A 36 -3.86 6.00 1.41
C GLU A 36 -4.77 6.01 0.17
N SER A 37 -5.64 5.00 0.01
CA SER A 37 -6.39 4.80 -1.24
C SER A 37 -7.90 4.64 -1.07
N ASN A 38 -8.40 4.61 0.17
CA ASN A 38 -9.77 4.23 0.47
C ASN A 38 -10.17 2.88 -0.18
N TYR A 39 -9.24 1.91 -0.17
CA TYR A 39 -9.37 0.57 -0.77
C TYR A 39 -9.50 0.54 -2.31
N ASN A 40 -9.26 1.66 -3.00
CA ASN A 40 -9.35 1.73 -4.45
C ASN A 40 -8.03 1.30 -5.11
N THR A 41 -8.03 0.21 -5.88
CA THR A 41 -6.84 -0.25 -6.61
C THR A 41 -6.43 0.70 -7.73
N LYS A 42 -7.30 1.59 -8.19
CA LYS A 42 -6.98 2.65 -9.17
C LYS A 42 -6.65 4.00 -8.54
N ALA A 43 -6.46 4.06 -7.22
CA ALA A 43 -6.11 5.31 -6.57
C ALA A 43 -4.84 5.91 -7.21
N TYR A 44 -4.87 7.22 -7.39
CA TYR A 44 -3.83 7.97 -8.06
C TYR A 44 -3.73 9.35 -7.45
N ASN A 45 -2.52 9.74 -7.11
CA ASN A 45 -2.23 11.07 -6.60
C ASN A 45 -1.02 11.66 -7.33
N ASN A 46 -1.12 12.91 -7.77
CA ASN A 46 -0.05 13.60 -8.48
C ASN A 46 0.53 14.70 -7.59
N ASN A 47 1.70 14.45 -7.04
CA ASN A 47 2.38 15.38 -6.14
C ASN A 47 3.25 16.41 -6.89
N GLY A 48 3.25 16.40 -8.23
CA GLY A 48 4.12 17.21 -9.09
C GLY A 48 5.40 16.46 -9.46
N PRO A 49 6.47 16.50 -8.64
CA PRO A 49 7.73 15.83 -8.94
C PRO A 49 7.61 14.29 -9.06
N SER A 50 6.65 13.70 -8.35
CA SER A 50 6.35 12.26 -8.37
C SER A 50 4.86 12.01 -8.18
N ARG A 51 4.44 10.75 -8.31
CA ARG A 51 3.05 10.31 -8.25
C ARG A 51 2.93 9.03 -7.43
N ASP A 52 1.79 8.84 -6.80
CA ASP A 52 1.47 7.65 -6.01
C ASP A 52 0.41 6.81 -6.72
N TYR A 53 0.61 5.49 -6.71
CA TYR A 53 -0.19 4.56 -7.49
C TYR A 53 -0.76 3.45 -6.61
N GLY A 54 -2.02 3.12 -6.86
CA GLY A 54 -2.61 1.88 -6.41
C GLY A 54 -3.08 1.88 -4.97
N ILE A 55 -3.44 0.68 -4.53
CA ILE A 55 -4.08 0.44 -3.23
C ILE A 55 -3.18 0.82 -2.04
N PHE A 56 -1.85 0.75 -2.22
CA PHE A 56 -0.85 1.15 -1.23
C PHE A 56 -0.19 2.51 -1.51
N GLN A 57 -0.67 3.28 -2.50
CA GLN A 57 -0.09 4.58 -2.89
C GLN A 57 1.44 4.55 -3.03
N ILE A 58 1.93 3.64 -3.86
CA ILE A 58 3.36 3.42 -4.05
C ILE A 58 3.93 4.52 -4.96
N ASN A 59 4.98 5.19 -4.49
CA ASN A 59 5.52 6.39 -5.14
C ASN A 59 6.48 6.09 -6.31
N SER A 60 6.29 6.77 -7.44
CA SER A 60 7.09 6.63 -8.67
C SER A 60 8.52 7.16 -8.58
N LYS A 61 8.88 7.96 -7.57
CA LYS A 61 10.27 8.43 -7.41
C LYS A 61 11.20 7.30 -6.99
N TYR A 62 10.68 6.32 -6.25
CA TYR A 62 11.49 5.31 -5.59
C TYR A 62 11.17 3.89 -6.05
N TRP A 63 9.90 3.55 -6.28
CA TRP A 63 9.48 2.15 -6.27
C TRP A 63 9.06 1.61 -7.61
N CYS A 64 8.36 2.39 -8.44
CA CYS A 64 7.91 1.97 -9.77
C CYS A 64 8.31 3.01 -10.82
N ASN A 65 8.35 2.60 -12.09
CA ASN A 65 8.59 3.51 -13.22
C ASN A 65 7.29 3.90 -13.91
N ASP A 66 7.03 5.20 -14.07
CA ASP A 66 5.89 5.73 -14.83
C ASP A 66 6.29 6.45 -16.13
N GLY A 67 7.58 6.42 -16.50
CA GLY A 67 8.10 7.04 -17.72
C GLY A 67 8.14 8.58 -17.70
N ARG A 68 7.72 9.23 -16.61
CA ARG A 68 7.63 10.70 -16.51
C ARG A 68 8.24 11.27 -15.23
N THR A 69 8.57 10.43 -14.25
CA THR A 69 9.25 10.84 -13.03
C THR A 69 10.75 10.92 -13.23
N SER A 70 11.29 12.14 -13.24
CA SER A 70 12.73 12.36 -13.38
C SER A 70 13.51 11.69 -12.25
N GLY A 71 14.55 10.92 -12.60
CA GLY A 71 15.40 10.19 -11.66
C GLY A 71 14.64 9.20 -10.78
N SER A 72 13.69 8.46 -11.34
CA SER A 72 13.05 7.32 -10.66
C SER A 72 14.06 6.20 -10.41
N LYS A 73 14.02 5.59 -9.22
CA LYS A 73 14.86 4.42 -8.91
C LYS A 73 14.24 3.10 -9.38
N ASN A 74 12.92 3.05 -9.57
CA ASN A 74 12.18 1.84 -9.92
C ASN A 74 12.59 0.59 -9.10
N ALA A 75 12.71 0.71 -7.78
CA ALA A 75 13.29 -0.35 -6.95
C ALA A 75 12.47 -1.65 -6.96
N CYS A 76 11.16 -1.62 -7.22
CA CYS A 76 10.33 -2.82 -7.38
C CYS A 76 10.43 -3.44 -8.78
N ASN A 77 11.13 -2.80 -9.72
CA ASN A 77 11.34 -3.24 -11.09
C ASN A 77 10.02 -3.51 -11.84
N ILE A 78 9.07 -2.57 -11.76
CA ILE A 78 7.73 -2.67 -12.36
C ILE A 78 7.30 -1.34 -12.96
N SER A 79 6.41 -1.40 -13.96
CA SER A 79 5.66 -0.21 -14.41
C SER A 79 4.65 0.19 -13.34
N CYS A 80 4.53 1.48 -13.03
CA CYS A 80 3.52 1.98 -12.09
C CYS A 80 2.08 1.67 -12.54
N SER A 81 1.86 1.41 -13.84
CA SER A 81 0.54 1.01 -14.35
C SER A 81 0.08 -0.37 -13.85
N LYS A 82 1.00 -1.25 -13.44
CA LYS A 82 0.67 -2.57 -12.88
C LYS A 82 -0.04 -2.45 -11.53
N LEU A 83 0.36 -1.46 -10.74
CA LEU A 83 -0.24 -1.11 -9.46
C LEU A 83 -1.67 -0.52 -9.58
N GLN A 84 -2.27 -0.46 -10.77
CA GLN A 84 -3.59 0.13 -11.00
C GLN A 84 -4.61 -0.84 -11.61
N ASP A 85 -4.27 -2.13 -11.68
CA ASP A 85 -5.19 -3.16 -12.15
C ASP A 85 -6.01 -3.79 -10.98
N ASP A 86 -6.68 -4.92 -11.22
CA ASP A 86 -7.49 -5.59 -10.19
C ASP A 86 -6.71 -6.65 -9.40
N ASN A 87 -5.58 -7.10 -9.96
CA ASN A 87 -4.69 -8.07 -9.35
C ASN A 87 -3.63 -7.34 -8.53
N ILE A 88 -3.77 -7.39 -7.21
CA ILE A 88 -2.86 -6.69 -6.30
C ILE A 88 -1.63 -7.51 -5.88
N GLU A 89 -1.24 -8.53 -6.63
CA GLU A 89 -0.07 -9.36 -6.31
C GLU A 89 1.25 -8.59 -6.40
N ASP A 90 1.43 -7.74 -7.42
CA ASP A 90 2.60 -6.88 -7.56
C ASP A 90 2.58 -5.71 -6.57
N ASP A 91 1.40 -5.15 -6.27
CA ASP A 91 1.19 -4.21 -5.16
C ASP A 91 1.68 -4.80 -3.83
N ILE A 92 1.22 -6.01 -3.49
CA ILE A 92 1.59 -6.71 -2.26
C ILE A 92 3.10 -6.96 -2.20
N ARG A 93 3.69 -7.43 -3.30
CA ARG A 93 5.13 -7.72 -3.37
C ARG A 93 5.96 -6.45 -3.16
N CYS A 94 5.57 -5.36 -3.82
CA CYS A 94 6.27 -4.09 -3.71
C CYS A 94 6.07 -3.47 -2.32
N ALA A 95 4.86 -3.42 -1.78
CA ALA A 95 4.59 -2.92 -0.43
C ALA A 95 5.38 -3.68 0.65
N LYS A 96 5.50 -5.01 0.53
CA LYS A 96 6.34 -5.80 1.44
C LYS A 96 7.82 -5.44 1.34
N LYS A 97 8.33 -5.19 0.13
CA LYS A 97 9.72 -4.73 -0.06
C LYS A 97 9.94 -3.38 0.63
N ILE A 98 9.04 -2.43 0.42
CA ILE A 98 9.09 -1.10 1.05
C ILE A 98 9.12 -1.23 2.57
N ALA A 99 8.20 -2.01 3.14
CA ALA A 99 8.12 -2.17 4.59
C ALA A 99 9.36 -2.86 5.18
N ARG A 100 9.94 -3.83 4.46
CA ARG A 100 11.20 -4.48 4.86
C ARG A 100 12.38 -3.51 4.86
N GLU A 101 12.52 -2.71 3.81
CA GLU A 101 13.58 -1.70 3.74
C GLU A 101 13.45 -0.64 4.85
N ALA A 102 12.21 -0.30 5.24
CA ALA A 102 11.92 0.65 6.29
C ALA A 102 11.82 0.05 7.71
N ARG A 103 11.86 -1.28 7.85
CA ARG A 103 11.57 -2.01 9.10
C ARG A 103 10.22 -1.60 9.73
N GLY A 104 9.19 -1.44 8.91
CA GLY A 104 7.84 -1.05 9.32
C GLY A 104 7.09 -0.20 8.28
N LEU A 105 6.13 0.60 8.74
CA LEU A 105 5.19 1.35 7.88
C LEU A 105 5.43 2.87 7.88
N THR A 106 6.57 3.33 8.36
CA THR A 106 6.91 4.76 8.37
C THR A 106 6.96 5.44 7.00
N PRO A 107 7.15 4.74 5.85
CA PRO A 107 7.04 5.37 4.53
C PRO A 107 5.62 5.86 4.17
N TRP A 108 4.58 5.35 4.83
CA TRP A 108 3.18 5.70 4.55
C TRP A 108 2.68 6.76 5.53
N TYR A 109 2.51 7.99 5.06
CA TYR A 109 2.06 9.11 5.88
C TYR A 109 0.62 8.91 6.37
N GLY A 110 -0.24 8.27 5.57
CA GLY A 110 -1.59 7.90 5.99
C GLY A 110 -1.57 7.02 7.24
N TRP A 111 -0.73 5.99 7.27
CA TRP A 111 -0.55 5.16 8.45
C TRP A 111 0.05 5.93 9.63
N LYS A 112 1.11 6.71 9.38
CA LYS A 112 1.81 7.46 10.43
C LYS A 112 0.88 8.42 11.18
N ASN A 113 0.03 9.14 10.45
CA ASN A 113 -0.80 10.21 11.01
C ASN A 113 -2.13 9.69 11.57
N HIS A 114 -2.69 8.64 10.98
CA HIS A 114 -4.06 8.19 11.28
C HIS A 114 -4.16 6.80 11.93
N CYS A 115 -3.06 6.03 12.01
CA CYS A 115 -3.11 4.64 12.47
C CYS A 115 -2.15 4.34 13.62
N ARG A 116 -0.91 4.85 13.56
CA ARG A 116 0.13 4.54 14.54
C ARG A 116 -0.31 4.86 15.98
N GLY A 117 -0.25 3.86 16.86
CA GLY A 117 -0.54 4.01 18.29
C GLY A 117 -2.02 4.16 18.64
N ARG A 118 -2.92 3.84 17.71
CA ARG A 118 -4.38 3.90 17.93
C ARG A 118 -4.97 2.50 18.05
N ASP A 119 -6.19 2.41 18.59
CA ASP A 119 -6.98 1.17 18.51
C ASP A 119 -7.45 0.96 17.07
N LEU A 120 -6.95 -0.10 16.43
CA LEU A 120 -7.28 -0.47 15.06
C LEU A 120 -8.23 -1.68 14.98
N SER A 121 -8.80 -2.12 16.10
CA SER A 121 -9.65 -3.32 16.15
C SER A 121 -10.85 -3.25 15.19
N SER A 122 -11.41 -2.06 14.97
CA SER A 122 -12.54 -1.82 14.07
C SER A 122 -12.24 -2.14 12.60
N TYR A 123 -10.98 -2.03 12.16
CA TYR A 123 -10.60 -2.30 10.77
C TYR A 123 -10.76 -3.77 10.39
N VAL A 124 -10.61 -4.68 11.35
CA VAL A 124 -10.68 -6.13 11.13
C VAL A 124 -11.91 -6.79 11.75
N ARG A 125 -12.60 -6.12 12.68
CA ARG A 125 -13.78 -6.67 13.38
C ARG A 125 -14.86 -7.12 12.39
N GLY A 126 -15.45 -8.30 12.63
CA GLY A 126 -16.50 -8.87 11.76
C GLY A 126 -15.99 -9.44 10.44
N CYS A 127 -14.67 -9.58 10.31
CA CYS A 127 -13.95 -10.35 9.30
C CYS A 127 -12.99 -11.32 10.03
#